data_AF-A0A969ZC90-F1
#
_entry.id   AF-A0A969ZC90-F1
#
_cell.length_a   1.000
_cell.length_b   1.000
_cell.length_c   1.000
_cell.angle_alpha   90.00
_cell.angle_beta   90.00
_cell.angle_gamma   90.00
#
_symmetry.space_group_name_H-M   'P 1'
#
loop_
_entity.id
_entity.type
_entity.pdbx_description
1 polymer ?
#
loop_
_entity_poly.entity_id
_entity_poly.type
_entity_poly.pdbx_seq_one_letter_code
_entity_poly.pdbx_strand_id
1 'polypeptide(L)'
;MIEKIVNVIKVTGRAPSQAEVDRLSNIEFKNIPPGKAEVKNAFKYFLLGIGFGVGMFFFGLWVIKNFIGPGVLIFGYLGTAASPFVFGFGIISLLKLLESARKTKASKAFRWMWINAVLGRDAVDKRFGEPDYALSTMRRIIPDGTVCSKEVFSNYLESIRSTMGGICDKYSAKYKEEGWGETSPMKDFKITEEKELLPYLHQITGVVALRDRVSKTVNKKTEIQVPSIVELHISQYYIRAGKYWFPYDCTPAFQIEKKEDYDEFK
;
A
#
# COMPACT_ATOMS: atom_id res chain seq x y z
N MET A 1 12.62 -24.54 -12.57
CA MET A 1 11.23 -24.06 -12.67
C MET A 1 10.76 -23.86 -11.25
N ILE A 2 10.60 -22.62 -10.76
CA ILE A 2 10.12 -22.39 -9.40
C ILE A 2 8.62 -22.15 -9.54
N GLU A 3 7.82 -23.11 -9.09
CA GLU A 3 6.37 -22.96 -8.93
C GLU A 3 6.11 -21.71 -8.09
N LYS A 4 5.44 -20.70 -8.69
CA LYS A 4 5.02 -19.52 -7.94
C LYS A 4 3.80 -19.93 -7.12
N ILE A 5 4.00 -20.08 -5.81
CA ILE A 5 2.91 -20.47 -4.92
C ILE A 5 2.02 -19.25 -4.67
N VAL A 6 0.79 -19.30 -5.18
CA VAL A 6 -0.24 -18.31 -4.90
C VAL A 6 -1.15 -18.82 -3.80
N ASN A 7 -1.34 -17.99 -2.77
CA ASN A 7 -2.29 -18.26 -1.69
C ASN A 7 -3.43 -17.26 -1.79
N VAL A 8 -4.66 -17.77 -1.87
CA VAL A 8 -5.85 -16.95 -2.00
C VAL A 8 -6.54 -16.80 -0.65
N ILE A 9 -6.77 -15.56 -0.25
CA ILE A 9 -7.62 -15.17 0.88
C ILE A 9 -8.87 -14.55 0.29
N LYS A 10 -10.03 -15.17 0.50
CA LYS A 10 -11.30 -14.54 0.19
C LYS A 10 -11.67 -13.55 1.27
N VAL A 11 -12.12 -12.38 0.84
CA VAL A 11 -12.63 -11.31 1.69
C VAL A 11 -14.05 -10.98 1.26
N THR A 12 -14.99 -11.03 2.19
CA THR A 12 -16.42 -10.81 1.92
C THR A 12 -16.98 -9.80 2.89
N GLY A 13 -17.39 -8.64 2.36
CA GLY A 13 -18.09 -7.62 3.13
C GLY A 13 -19.57 -7.94 3.29
N ARG A 14 -20.13 -7.57 4.45
CA ARG A 14 -21.56 -7.70 4.71
C ARG A 14 -22.38 -6.84 3.73
N ALA A 15 -23.46 -7.40 3.18
CA ALA A 15 -24.43 -6.62 2.42
C ALA A 15 -25.22 -5.67 3.34
N PRO A 16 -25.38 -4.37 3.00
CA PRO A 16 -26.19 -3.46 3.79
C PRO A 16 -27.68 -3.76 3.63
N SER A 17 -28.45 -3.57 4.70
CA SER A 17 -29.91 -3.50 4.60
C SER A 17 -30.35 -2.16 4.02
N GLN A 18 -31.56 -2.10 3.43
CA GLN A 18 -32.07 -0.87 2.84
C GLN A 18 -32.08 0.31 3.84
N ALA A 19 -32.52 0.07 5.08
CA ALA A 19 -32.52 1.08 6.14
C ALA A 19 -31.11 1.61 6.48
N GLU A 20 -30.10 0.75 6.44
CA GLU A 20 -28.71 1.16 6.63
C GLU A 20 -28.22 2.02 5.47
N VAL A 21 -28.58 1.68 4.22
CA VAL A 21 -28.21 2.48 3.07
C VAL A 21 -28.88 3.86 3.09
N ASP A 22 -30.17 3.92 3.40
CA ASP A 22 -30.92 5.18 3.50
C ASP A 22 -30.36 6.07 4.61
N ARG A 23 -30.00 5.50 5.76
CA ARG A 23 -29.36 6.24 6.86
C ARG A 23 -27.98 6.75 6.45
N LEU A 24 -27.14 5.88 5.88
CA LEU A 24 -25.72 6.17 5.63
C LEU A 24 -25.49 7.07 4.40
N SER A 25 -26.38 7.02 3.40
CA SER A 25 -26.30 7.88 2.22
C SER A 25 -26.59 9.37 2.51
N ASN A 26 -27.27 9.64 3.64
CA ASN A 26 -27.61 10.99 4.10
C ASN A 26 -26.60 11.59 5.09
N ILE A 27 -25.53 10.87 5.43
CA ILE A 27 -24.51 11.37 6.36
C ILE A 27 -23.66 12.47 5.71
N GLU A 28 -23.29 13.48 6.50
CA GLU A 28 -22.34 14.50 6.05
C GLU A 28 -20.90 13.97 6.02
N PHE A 29 -20.24 14.12 4.87
CA PHE A 29 -18.85 13.73 4.71
C PHE A 29 -17.91 14.88 5.06
N LYS A 30 -17.47 14.92 6.32
CA LYS A 30 -16.52 15.94 6.79
C LYS A 30 -15.12 15.76 6.19
N ASN A 31 -14.45 16.89 5.96
CA ASN A 31 -13.06 16.88 5.50
C ASN A 31 -12.12 16.68 6.70
N ILE A 32 -11.64 15.46 6.89
CA ILE A 32 -10.71 15.14 7.98
C ILE A 32 -9.25 15.35 7.50
N PRO A 33 -8.46 16.22 8.16
CA PRO A 33 -7.06 16.42 7.79
C PRO A 33 -6.21 15.16 8.02
N PRO A 34 -5.03 15.06 7.38
CA PRO A 34 -4.06 14.00 7.68
C PRO A 34 -3.73 13.92 9.17
N GLY A 35 -3.68 12.71 9.73
CA GLY A 35 -3.31 12.54 11.13
C GLY A 35 -1.81 12.67 11.40
N LYS A 36 -1.44 12.73 12.68
CA LYS A 36 -0.03 12.92 13.12
C LYS A 36 0.94 11.90 12.51
N ALA A 37 0.52 10.63 12.37
CA ALA A 37 1.34 9.58 11.77
C ALA A 37 1.57 9.80 10.27
N GLU A 38 0.55 10.25 9.54
CA GLU A 38 0.69 10.61 8.12
C GLU A 38 1.65 11.77 7.92
N VAL A 39 1.50 12.83 8.73
CA VAL A 39 2.37 14.00 8.72
C VAL A 39 3.81 13.61 9.05
N LYS A 40 4.04 12.90 10.16
CA LYS A 40 5.38 12.44 10.57
C LYS A 40 6.05 11.62 9.47
N ASN A 41 5.32 10.71 8.84
CA ASN A 41 5.86 9.86 7.78
C ASN A 41 6.21 10.68 6.52
N ALA A 42 5.34 11.61 6.11
CA ALA A 42 5.60 12.50 4.99
C ALA A 42 6.84 13.38 5.22
N PHE A 43 6.96 13.98 6.41
CA PHE A 43 8.13 14.78 6.77
C PHE A 43 9.41 13.95 6.87
N LYS A 44 9.35 12.72 7.40
CA LYS A 44 10.50 11.81 7.45
C LYS A 44 11.07 11.59 6.04
N TYR A 45 10.24 11.20 5.08
CA TYR A 45 10.70 10.96 3.71
C TYR A 45 11.05 12.24 2.94
N PHE A 46 10.37 13.35 3.24
CA PHE A 46 10.76 14.65 2.72
C PHE A 46 12.17 15.04 3.16
N LEU A 47 12.47 15.00 4.46
CA LEU A 47 13.78 15.35 5.00
C LEU A 47 14.88 14.41 4.50
N LEU A 48 14.59 13.11 4.41
CA LEU A 48 15.51 12.14 3.81
C LEU A 48 15.77 12.47 2.33
N GLY A 49 14.73 12.71 1.53
CA GLY A 49 14.87 13.04 0.11
C GLY A 49 15.64 14.35 -0.12
N ILE A 50 15.32 15.40 0.63
CA ILE A 50 16.05 16.67 0.54
C ILE A 50 17.50 16.50 1.00
N GLY A 51 17.72 15.88 2.17
CA GLY A 51 19.06 15.70 2.73
C GLY A 51 19.98 14.89 1.82
N PHE A 52 19.50 13.74 1.33
CA PHE A 52 20.26 12.92 0.37
C PHE A 52 20.45 13.62 -0.97
N GLY A 53 19.43 14.32 -1.48
CA GLY A 53 19.53 15.08 -2.73
C GLY A 53 20.59 16.17 -2.66
N VAL A 54 20.58 16.98 -1.59
CA VAL A 54 21.59 18.01 -1.32
C VAL A 54 22.98 17.37 -1.18
N GLY A 55 23.10 16.31 -0.39
CA GLY A 55 24.36 15.60 -0.19
C GLY A 55 24.94 15.07 -1.49
N MET A 56 24.14 14.38 -2.31
CA MET A 56 24.56 13.88 -3.62
C MET A 56 24.98 14.99 -4.58
N PHE A 57 24.27 16.12 -4.56
CA PHE A 57 24.61 17.26 -5.41
C PHE A 57 25.98 17.85 -5.05
N PHE A 58 26.19 18.18 -3.78
CA PHE A 58 27.47 18.76 -3.33
C PHE A 58 28.62 17.76 -3.40
N PHE A 59 28.37 16.48 -3.09
CA PHE A 59 29.37 15.43 -3.27
C PHE A 59 29.75 15.26 -4.74
N GLY A 60 28.77 15.22 -5.65
CA GLY A 60 29.02 15.14 -7.09
C GLY A 60 29.82 16.32 -7.61
N LEU A 61 29.47 17.55 -7.21
CA LEU A 61 30.23 18.75 -7.53
C LEU A 61 31.67 18.72 -6.97
N TRP A 62 31.84 18.22 -5.76
CA TRP A 62 33.16 18.07 -5.16
C TRP A 62 34.02 17.05 -5.93
N VAL A 63 33.44 15.92 -6.36
CA VAL A 63 34.12 14.92 -7.19
C VAL A 63 34.55 15.52 -8.53
N ILE A 64 33.65 16.27 -9.19
CA ILE A 64 33.94 16.94 -10.48
C ILE A 64 35.12 17.92 -10.34
N LYS A 65 35.20 18.65 -9.22
CA LYS A 65 36.23 19.67 -9.01
C LYS A 65 37.60 19.12 -8.63
N ASN A 66 37.66 18.00 -7.91
CA ASN A 66 38.88 17.56 -7.24
C ASN A 66 39.53 16.31 -7.85
N PHE A 67 38.87 15.62 -8.78
CA PHE A 67 39.37 14.38 -9.37
C PHE A 67 39.35 14.43 -10.89
N ILE A 68 40.23 13.65 -11.51
CA ILE A 68 40.31 13.47 -12.96
C ILE A 68 40.27 11.96 -13.23
N GLY A 69 39.40 11.51 -14.13
CA GLY A 69 39.28 10.11 -14.53
C GLY A 69 37.83 9.59 -14.60
N PRO A 70 37.64 8.31 -14.96
CA PRO A 70 36.31 7.73 -15.21
C PRO A 70 35.37 7.75 -13.99
N GLY A 71 35.92 7.79 -12.77
CA GLY A 71 35.14 7.97 -11.54
C GLY A 71 34.35 9.29 -11.48
N VAL A 72 34.80 10.32 -12.20
CA VAL A 72 34.09 11.62 -12.27
C VAL A 72 32.77 11.51 -13.03
N LEU A 73 32.70 10.65 -14.05
CA LEU A 73 31.47 10.42 -14.80
C LEU A 73 30.38 9.79 -13.92
N ILE A 74 30.76 8.81 -13.10
CA ILE A 74 29.83 8.04 -12.27
C ILE A 74 29.51 8.76 -10.95
N PHE A 75 30.53 9.18 -10.20
CA PHE A 75 30.29 9.76 -8.87
C PHE A 75 30.08 11.28 -8.92
N GLY A 76 30.61 11.94 -9.95
CA GLY A 76 30.43 13.37 -10.19
C GLY A 76 29.16 13.66 -10.96
N TYR A 77 29.20 13.49 -12.29
CA TYR A 77 28.10 13.90 -13.17
C TYR A 77 26.81 13.10 -12.94
N LEU A 78 26.88 11.77 -12.87
CA LEU A 78 25.69 10.95 -12.62
C LEU A 78 25.10 11.22 -11.22
N GLY A 79 25.94 11.38 -10.20
CA GLY A 79 25.51 11.74 -8.84
C GLY A 79 24.79 13.08 -8.79
N THR A 80 25.31 14.08 -9.50
CA THR A 80 24.69 15.41 -9.60
C THR A 80 23.39 15.36 -10.39
N ALA A 81 23.34 14.59 -11.49
CA ALA A 81 22.15 14.41 -12.33
C ALA A 81 21.04 13.59 -11.66
N ALA A 82 21.38 12.70 -10.73
CA ALA A 82 20.42 11.91 -9.95
C ALA A 82 19.76 12.73 -8.84
N SER A 83 20.42 13.79 -8.36
CA SER A 83 19.93 14.63 -7.25
C SER A 83 18.51 15.18 -7.46
N PRO A 84 18.12 15.74 -8.64
CA PRO A 84 16.74 16.14 -8.94
C PRO A 84 15.69 15.03 -8.73
N PHE A 85 16.02 13.77 -9.04
CA PHE A 85 15.09 12.65 -8.84
C PHE A 85 14.88 12.36 -7.35
N VAL A 86 15.96 12.43 -6.55
CA VAL A 86 15.90 12.25 -5.08
C VAL A 86 15.14 13.41 -4.43
N PHE A 87 15.30 14.64 -4.91
CA PHE A 87 14.49 15.79 -4.51
C PHE A 87 13.01 15.59 -4.85
N GLY A 88 12.72 15.14 -6.06
CA GLY A 88 11.36 14.82 -6.50
C GLY A 88 10.69 13.80 -5.58
N PHE A 89 11.41 12.75 -5.17
CA PHE A 89 10.92 11.78 -4.19
C PHE A 89 10.54 12.42 -2.83
N GLY A 90 11.38 13.33 -2.33
CA GLY A 90 11.09 14.10 -1.12
C GLY A 90 9.81 14.93 -1.25
N ILE A 91 9.67 15.69 -2.34
CA ILE A 91 8.51 16.55 -2.60
C ILE A 91 7.23 15.73 -2.77
N ILE A 92 7.28 14.63 -3.54
CA ILE A 92 6.14 13.72 -3.72
C ILE A 92 5.64 13.18 -2.38
N SER A 93 6.54 12.98 -1.41
CA SER A 93 6.15 12.54 -0.06
C SER A 93 5.28 13.56 0.68
N LEU A 94 5.49 14.86 0.49
CA LEU A 94 4.60 15.90 1.03
C LEU A 94 3.27 16.00 0.26
N LEU A 95 3.30 15.85 -1.06
CA LEU A 95 2.08 15.87 -1.89
C LEU A 95 1.06 14.80 -1.46
N LYS A 96 1.51 13.69 -0.85
CA LYS A 96 0.65 12.67 -0.27
C LYS A 96 -0.30 13.23 0.80
N LEU A 97 0.08 14.27 1.53
CA LEU A 97 -0.77 14.93 2.54
C LEU A 97 -1.92 15.70 1.90
N LEU A 98 -1.75 16.17 0.66
CA LEU A 98 -2.77 16.91 -0.09
C LEU A 98 -3.79 15.97 -0.74
N GLU A 99 -3.51 14.67 -0.78
CA GLU A 99 -4.42 13.72 -1.40
C GLU A 99 -5.71 13.59 -0.59
N SER A 100 -6.83 13.96 -1.23
CA SER A 100 -8.16 13.83 -0.63
C SER A 100 -8.50 12.36 -0.41
N ALA A 101 -8.82 12.01 0.84
CA ALA A 101 -9.38 10.71 1.18
C ALA A 101 -10.84 10.56 0.70
N ARG A 102 -11.55 11.68 0.51
CA ARG A 102 -12.91 11.72 -0.05
C ARG A 102 -12.85 11.40 -1.53
N LYS A 103 -13.37 10.24 -1.92
CA LYS A 103 -13.32 9.75 -3.30
C LYS A 103 -14.68 9.88 -3.97
N THR A 104 -14.71 10.47 -5.16
CA THR A 104 -15.94 10.67 -5.93
C THR A 104 -16.36 9.45 -6.76
N LYS A 105 -15.56 8.38 -6.73
CA LYS A 105 -15.85 7.09 -7.37
C LYS A 105 -15.66 5.95 -6.38
N ALA A 106 -16.54 4.94 -6.42
CA ALA A 106 -16.47 3.79 -5.53
C ALA A 106 -15.17 2.99 -5.74
N SER A 107 -14.76 2.75 -7.00
CA SER A 107 -13.46 2.15 -7.34
C SER A 107 -12.24 2.84 -6.71
N LYS A 108 -12.25 4.18 -6.61
CA LYS A 108 -11.18 4.93 -5.96
C LYS A 108 -11.24 4.80 -4.44
N ALA A 109 -12.44 4.70 -3.86
CA ALA A 109 -12.63 4.43 -2.43
C ALA A 109 -12.11 3.04 -2.07
N PHE A 110 -12.43 2.03 -2.90
CA PHE A 110 -11.95 0.66 -2.75
C PHE A 110 -10.42 0.59 -2.80
N ARG A 111 -9.79 1.20 -3.81
CA ARG A 111 -8.33 1.28 -3.86
C ARG A 111 -7.73 1.96 -2.63
N TRP A 112 -8.38 3.02 -2.13
CA TRP A 112 -7.90 3.73 -0.94
C TRP A 112 -7.94 2.85 0.30
N MET A 113 -9.06 2.17 0.55
CA MET A 113 -9.19 1.24 1.68
C MET A 113 -8.11 0.16 1.61
N TRP A 114 -8.00 -0.56 0.50
CA TRP A 114 -7.14 -1.75 0.46
C TRP A 114 -5.65 -1.44 0.32
N ILE A 115 -5.28 -0.50 -0.55
CA ILE A 115 -3.86 -0.20 -0.81
C ILE A 115 -3.30 0.77 0.22
N ASN A 116 -4.04 1.82 0.58
CA ASN A 116 -3.50 2.85 1.48
C ASN A 116 -3.75 2.55 2.95
N ALA A 117 -4.94 2.02 3.32
CA ALA A 117 -5.23 1.69 4.72
C ALA A 117 -4.79 0.25 5.06
N VAL A 118 -5.36 -0.77 4.43
CA VAL A 118 -5.12 -2.18 4.83
C VAL A 118 -3.67 -2.61 4.58
N LEU A 119 -3.15 -2.53 3.35
CA LEU A 119 -1.74 -2.88 3.10
C LEU A 119 -0.75 -1.80 3.56
N GLY A 120 -1.23 -0.56 3.68
CA GLY A 120 -0.39 0.60 3.93
C GLY A 120 0.42 1.02 2.70
N ARG A 121 0.61 2.32 2.51
CA ARG A 121 1.56 2.82 1.49
C ARG A 121 2.96 2.32 1.78
N ASP A 122 3.65 1.91 0.71
CA ASP A 122 4.98 1.30 0.70
C ASP A 122 5.86 1.74 1.86
N ALA A 123 6.21 0.76 2.69
CA ALA A 123 7.22 0.91 3.72
C ALA A 123 8.52 0.34 3.15
N VAL A 124 9.58 1.13 3.23
CA VAL A 124 10.91 0.66 2.85
C VAL A 124 11.28 -0.51 3.76
N ASP A 125 11.59 -1.65 3.14
CA ASP A 125 12.01 -2.89 3.78
C ASP A 125 11.00 -3.46 4.79
N LYS A 126 9.71 -3.15 4.62
CA LYS A 126 8.62 -3.81 5.36
C LYS A 126 7.50 -4.24 4.42
N ARG A 127 6.85 -5.35 4.76
CA ARG A 127 5.71 -5.88 4.00
C ARG A 127 4.49 -4.95 4.02
N PHE A 128 4.20 -4.38 5.19
CA PHE A 128 3.03 -3.53 5.43
C PHE A 128 3.43 -2.14 5.91
N GLY A 129 2.59 -1.15 5.65
CA GLY A 129 2.76 0.20 6.18
C GLY A 129 2.51 0.28 7.70
N GLU A 130 2.97 1.36 8.34
CA GLU A 130 2.82 1.58 9.78
C GLU A 130 1.33 1.52 10.21
N PRO A 131 0.97 0.80 11.30
CA PRO A 131 -0.42 0.68 11.76
C PRO A 131 -1.10 2.01 12.03
N ASP A 132 -0.42 2.96 12.70
CA ASP A 132 -0.99 4.27 12.99
C ASP A 132 -1.24 5.10 11.71
N TYR A 133 -0.42 4.92 10.68
CA TYR A 133 -0.66 5.52 9.37
C TYR A 133 -1.93 4.95 8.75
N ALA A 134 -2.08 3.62 8.75
CA ALA A 134 -3.25 2.93 8.24
C ALA A 134 -4.56 3.34 8.93
N LEU A 135 -4.55 3.41 10.27
CA LEU A 135 -5.68 3.86 11.07
C LEU A 135 -6.08 5.31 10.73
N SER A 136 -5.08 6.19 10.58
CA SER A 136 -5.30 7.58 10.17
C SER A 136 -5.91 7.69 8.77
N THR A 137 -5.37 6.93 7.81
CA THR A 137 -5.86 6.88 6.43
C THR A 137 -7.28 6.31 6.32
N MET A 138 -7.61 5.29 7.14
CA MET A 138 -8.96 4.73 7.21
C MET A 138 -9.96 5.74 7.75
N ARG A 139 -9.63 6.41 8.87
CA ARG A 139 -10.51 7.43 9.46
C ARG A 139 -10.92 8.52 8.46
N ARG A 140 -10.03 8.90 7.54
CA ARG A 140 -10.31 9.99 6.57
C ARG A 140 -11.28 9.59 5.44
N ILE A 141 -11.46 8.29 5.16
CA ILE A 141 -12.41 7.80 4.15
C ILE A 141 -13.75 7.37 4.76
N ILE A 142 -13.86 7.36 6.08
CA ILE A 142 -15.07 6.93 6.77
C ILE A 142 -15.79 8.18 7.33
N PRO A 143 -17.06 8.42 6.96
CA PRO A 143 -17.79 9.56 7.49
C PRO A 143 -18.19 9.33 8.97
N ASP A 144 -18.37 10.44 9.70
CA ASP A 144 -18.80 10.42 11.10
C ASP A 144 -20.17 9.74 11.24
N GLY A 145 -20.36 8.87 12.23
CA GLY A 145 -21.63 8.17 12.46
C GLY A 145 -21.72 6.77 11.85
N THR A 146 -20.65 6.29 11.20
CA THR A 146 -20.49 4.88 10.83
C THR A 146 -19.94 4.05 12.00
N VAL A 147 -20.22 2.74 11.99
CA VAL A 147 -19.77 1.80 13.03
C VAL A 147 -18.39 1.26 12.67
N CYS A 148 -17.36 2.10 12.75
CA CYS A 148 -15.97 1.69 12.58
C CYS A 148 -15.08 2.38 13.62
N SER A 149 -15.00 1.81 14.82
CA SER A 149 -14.08 2.32 15.83
C SER A 149 -12.63 2.04 15.46
N LYS A 150 -11.71 2.83 16.03
CA LYS A 150 -10.27 2.68 15.82
C LYS A 150 -9.81 1.30 16.28
N GLU A 151 -10.31 0.84 17.42
CA GLU A 151 -9.95 -0.42 18.06
C GLU A 151 -10.38 -1.61 17.20
N VAL A 152 -11.61 -1.60 16.69
CA VAL A 152 -12.15 -2.68 15.84
C VAL A 152 -11.35 -2.79 14.54
N PHE A 153 -11.07 -1.66 13.88
CA PHE A 153 -10.27 -1.67 12.66
C PHE A 153 -8.80 -2.03 12.92
N SER A 154 -8.24 -1.63 14.07
CA SER A 154 -6.87 -2.02 14.47
C SER A 154 -6.73 -3.52 14.63
N ASN A 155 -7.66 -4.16 15.34
CA ASN A 155 -7.65 -5.62 15.53
C ASN A 155 -7.83 -6.35 14.20
N TYR A 156 -8.72 -5.85 13.34
CA TYR A 156 -8.88 -6.39 11.99
C TYR A 156 -7.60 -6.27 11.16
N LEU A 157 -6.95 -5.11 11.20
CA LEU A 157 -5.71 -4.82 10.48
C LEU A 157 -4.58 -5.75 10.93
N GLU A 158 -4.45 -5.96 12.24
CA GLU A 158 -3.48 -6.90 12.81
C GLU A 158 -3.75 -8.33 12.36
N SER A 159 -5.00 -8.77 12.44
CA SER A 159 -5.41 -10.14 12.08
C SER A 159 -5.15 -10.46 10.60
N ILE A 160 -5.59 -9.59 9.67
CA ILE A 160 -5.39 -9.82 8.24
C ILE A 160 -3.90 -9.74 7.86
N ARG A 161 -3.15 -8.78 8.41
CA ARG A 161 -1.71 -8.62 8.12
C ARG A 161 -0.89 -9.76 8.70
N SER A 162 -1.22 -10.23 9.91
CA SER A 162 -0.57 -11.39 10.52
C SER A 162 -0.85 -12.65 9.71
N THR A 163 -2.07 -12.82 9.21
CA THR A 163 -2.42 -13.95 8.34
C THR A 163 -1.61 -13.93 7.05
N MET A 164 -1.59 -12.78 6.35
CA MET A 164 -0.78 -12.61 5.14
C MET A 164 0.72 -12.79 5.43
N GLY A 165 1.23 -12.22 6.53
CA GLY A 165 2.61 -12.31 6.95
C GLY A 165 3.05 -13.75 7.24
N GLY A 166 2.22 -14.51 7.97
CA GLY A 166 2.48 -15.93 8.26
C GLY A 166 2.53 -16.79 7.00
N ILE A 167 1.69 -16.49 6.00
CA ILE A 167 1.77 -17.13 4.68
C ILE A 167 3.12 -16.81 4.02
N CYS A 168 3.51 -15.53 3.94
CA CYS A 168 4.79 -15.13 3.36
C CYS A 168 6.00 -15.73 4.10
N ASP A 169 5.98 -15.77 5.43
CA ASP A 169 7.07 -16.32 6.24
C ASP A 169 7.27 -17.81 6.02
N LYS A 170 6.18 -18.57 5.86
CA LYS A 170 6.25 -20.00 5.53
C LYS A 170 7.06 -20.27 4.26
N TYR A 171 6.92 -19.43 3.23
CA TYR A 171 7.58 -19.63 1.93
C TYR A 171 8.93 -18.92 1.81
N SER A 172 9.16 -17.85 2.59
CA SER A 172 10.46 -17.16 2.63
C SER A 172 11.48 -17.82 3.56
N ALA A 173 11.06 -18.72 4.46
CA ALA A 173 11.93 -19.39 5.43
C ALA A 173 13.20 -20.01 4.80
N LYS A 174 13.04 -20.82 3.75
CA LYS A 174 14.18 -21.45 3.06
C LYS A 174 15.16 -20.42 2.47
N TYR A 175 14.64 -19.33 1.92
CA TYR A 175 15.47 -18.25 1.38
C TYR A 175 16.23 -17.53 2.50
N LYS A 176 15.61 -17.31 3.66
CA LYS A 176 16.29 -16.71 4.82
C LYS A 176 17.45 -17.58 5.30
N GLU A 177 17.27 -18.90 5.37
CA GLU A 177 18.34 -19.86 5.70
C GLU A 177 19.50 -19.82 4.69
N GLU A 178 19.21 -19.60 3.41
CA GLU A 178 20.21 -19.43 2.35
C GLU A 178 20.85 -18.03 2.32
N GLY A 179 20.56 -17.18 3.31
CA GLY A 179 21.14 -15.83 3.45
C GLY A 179 20.53 -14.76 2.55
N TRP A 180 19.29 -14.94 2.11
CA TRP A 180 18.52 -13.89 1.44
C TRP A 180 17.90 -12.93 2.47
N GLY A 181 17.93 -11.63 2.19
CA GLY A 181 17.30 -10.58 3.00
C GLY A 181 15.89 -10.24 2.51
N GLU A 182 15.06 -9.73 3.41
CA GLU A 182 13.76 -9.17 3.03
C GLU A 182 13.95 -7.90 2.20
N THR A 183 13.08 -7.69 1.22
CA THR A 183 13.01 -6.40 0.51
C THR A 183 11.56 -5.98 0.36
N SER A 184 11.36 -4.72 -0.02
CA SER A 184 10.03 -4.12 -0.14
C SER A 184 9.15 -4.99 -1.06
N PRO A 185 7.92 -5.37 -0.68
CA PRO A 185 7.07 -6.22 -1.54
C PRO A 185 6.59 -5.46 -2.78
N MET A 186 6.03 -6.19 -3.75
CA MET A 186 5.21 -5.56 -4.81
C MET A 186 3.74 -5.70 -4.45
N LYS A 187 2.99 -4.61 -4.64
CA LYS A 187 1.55 -4.56 -4.38
C LYS A 187 0.83 -4.27 -5.68
N ASP A 188 0.06 -5.24 -6.15
CA ASP A 188 -0.77 -5.09 -7.36
C ASP A 188 -2.23 -5.00 -6.99
N PHE A 189 -3.01 -4.41 -7.90
CA PHE A 189 -4.41 -4.13 -7.69
C PHE A 189 -5.16 -4.19 -9.01
N LYS A 190 -6.28 -4.93 -9.02
CA LYS A 190 -7.19 -5.02 -10.15
C LYS A 190 -8.63 -5.03 -9.67
N ILE A 191 -9.48 -4.16 -10.21
CA ILE A 191 -10.92 -4.30 -10.07
C ILE A 191 -11.39 -5.23 -11.17
N THR A 192 -12.10 -6.30 -10.79
CA THR A 192 -12.68 -7.25 -11.73
C THR A 192 -14.09 -6.85 -12.11
N GLU A 193 -14.86 -6.31 -11.16
CA GLU A 193 -16.24 -5.89 -11.38
C GLU A 193 -16.60 -4.70 -10.47
N GLU A 194 -17.34 -3.73 -11.01
CA GLU A 194 -18.04 -2.69 -10.25
C GLU A 194 -19.51 -2.72 -10.67
N LYS A 195 -20.36 -3.23 -9.78
CA LYS A 195 -21.79 -3.42 -10.02
C LYS A 195 -22.59 -2.36 -9.26
N GLU A 196 -23.26 -1.48 -10.00
CA GLU A 196 -24.24 -0.55 -9.43
C GLU A 196 -25.50 -1.34 -9.03
N LEU A 197 -25.84 -1.32 -7.74
CA LEU A 197 -27.05 -1.96 -7.22
C LEU A 197 -28.18 -0.94 -7.02
N LEU A 198 -27.81 0.26 -6.56
CA LEU A 198 -28.65 1.46 -6.44
C LEU A 198 -27.80 2.69 -6.75
N PRO A 199 -28.39 3.87 -7.02
CA PRO A 199 -27.64 5.10 -7.33
C PRO A 199 -26.61 5.55 -6.27
N TYR A 200 -26.73 5.03 -5.04
CA TYR A 200 -25.85 5.30 -3.91
C TYR A 200 -25.22 4.04 -3.31
N LEU A 201 -25.34 2.87 -3.96
CA LEU A 201 -24.82 1.59 -3.48
C LEU A 201 -24.19 0.79 -4.62
N HIS A 202 -22.88 0.59 -4.54
CA HIS A 202 -22.13 -0.26 -5.47
C HIS A 202 -21.57 -1.47 -4.74
N GLN A 203 -21.56 -2.62 -5.40
CA GLN A 203 -20.73 -3.76 -5.01
C GLN A 203 -19.47 -3.76 -5.88
N ILE A 204 -18.31 -3.86 -5.26
CA ILE A 204 -17.02 -3.94 -5.95
C ILE A 204 -16.40 -5.30 -5.68
N THR A 205 -15.99 -5.96 -6.74
CA THR A 205 -15.16 -7.16 -6.69
C THR A 205 -13.79 -6.84 -7.28
N GLY A 206 -12.73 -7.27 -6.60
CA GLY A 206 -11.36 -7.01 -7.05
C GLY A 206 -10.34 -7.91 -6.37
N VAL A 207 -9.14 -7.89 -6.93
CA VAL A 207 -7.98 -8.63 -6.43
C VAL A 207 -6.90 -7.64 -6.02
N VAL A 208 -6.38 -7.83 -4.80
CA VAL A 208 -5.19 -7.14 -4.30
C VAL A 208 -4.12 -8.19 -4.07
N ALA A 209 -2.99 -8.08 -4.77
CA ALA A 209 -1.90 -9.04 -4.63
C ALA A 209 -0.72 -8.43 -3.88
N LEU A 210 -0.20 -9.17 -2.90
CA LEU A 210 1.06 -8.89 -2.22
C LEU A 210 2.08 -9.94 -2.69
N ARG A 211 3.05 -9.51 -3.49
CA ARG A 211 4.19 -10.35 -3.90
C ARG A 211 5.33 -10.09 -2.92
N ASP A 212 5.57 -11.05 -2.03
CA ASP A 212 6.69 -10.99 -1.10
C ASP A 212 7.99 -11.09 -1.88
N ARG A 213 8.99 -10.29 -1.53
CA ARG A 213 10.27 -10.27 -2.24
C ARG A 213 11.41 -10.47 -1.26
N VAL A 214 12.38 -11.28 -1.68
CA VAL A 214 13.67 -11.44 -1.01
C VAL A 214 14.78 -11.09 -1.98
N SER A 215 15.87 -10.54 -1.46
CA SER A 215 17.03 -10.17 -2.26
C SER A 215 18.34 -10.70 -1.67
N LYS A 216 19.28 -11.03 -2.55
CA LYS A 216 20.62 -11.44 -2.16
C LYS A 216 21.62 -10.80 -3.10
N THR A 217 22.67 -10.20 -2.55
CA THR A 217 23.74 -9.60 -3.36
C THR A 217 24.93 -10.57 -3.40
N VAL A 218 25.23 -11.08 -4.58
CA VAL A 218 26.38 -11.96 -4.85
C VAL A 218 27.22 -11.30 -5.94
N ASN A 219 28.53 -11.17 -5.71
CA ASN A 219 29.47 -10.58 -6.69
C ASN A 219 29.02 -9.21 -7.25
N LYS A 220 28.55 -8.30 -6.37
CA LYS A 220 28.02 -6.96 -6.71
C LYS A 220 26.76 -6.95 -7.59
N LYS A 221 26.13 -8.10 -7.81
CA LYS A 221 24.83 -8.22 -8.49
C LYS A 221 23.75 -8.55 -7.45
N THR A 222 22.68 -7.76 -7.43
CA THR A 222 21.52 -8.03 -6.59
C THR A 222 20.54 -8.89 -7.35
N GLU A 223 20.24 -10.07 -6.82
CA GLU A 223 19.18 -10.94 -7.31
C GLU A 223 17.93 -10.74 -6.46
N ILE A 224 16.76 -10.81 -7.10
CA ILE A 224 15.45 -10.66 -6.45
C ILE A 224 14.62 -11.90 -6.78
N GLN A 225 14.04 -12.50 -5.75
CA GLN A 225 13.13 -13.64 -5.87
C GLN A 225 11.77 -13.31 -5.25
N VAL A 226 10.73 -13.93 -5.78
CA VAL A 226 9.34 -13.81 -5.28
C VAL A 226 8.93 -15.16 -4.69
N PRO A 227 9.24 -15.43 -3.40
CA PRO A 227 8.94 -16.72 -2.78
C PRO A 227 7.45 -16.97 -2.58
N SER A 228 6.64 -15.91 -2.48
CA SER A 228 5.21 -16.04 -2.23
C SER A 228 4.43 -14.90 -2.86
N ILE A 229 3.23 -15.23 -3.33
CA ILE A 229 2.22 -14.27 -3.73
C ILE A 229 0.96 -14.56 -2.90
N VAL A 230 0.47 -13.54 -2.22
CA VAL A 230 -0.78 -13.59 -1.45
C VAL A 230 -1.81 -12.71 -2.14
N GLU A 231 -2.89 -13.31 -2.59
CA GLU A 231 -3.99 -12.60 -3.25
C GLU A 231 -5.19 -12.47 -2.32
N LEU A 232 -5.66 -11.24 -2.14
CA LEU A 232 -6.93 -10.95 -1.49
C LEU A 232 -7.99 -10.82 -2.57
N HIS A 233 -8.90 -11.79 -2.64
CA HIS A 233 -10.06 -11.78 -3.53
C HIS A 233 -11.22 -11.17 -2.76
N ILE A 234 -11.49 -9.90 -3.04
CA ILE A 234 -12.37 -9.07 -2.23
C ILE A 234 -13.68 -8.83 -2.96
N SER A 235 -14.81 -9.04 -2.28
CA SER A 235 -16.12 -8.52 -2.67
C SER A 235 -16.71 -7.70 -1.53
N GLN A 236 -17.04 -6.44 -1.79
CA GLN A 236 -17.41 -5.49 -0.75
C GLN A 236 -18.34 -4.39 -1.26
N TYR A 237 -19.20 -3.88 -0.37
CA TYR A 237 -20.18 -2.85 -0.68
C TYR A 237 -19.67 -1.45 -0.33
N TYR A 238 -20.01 -0.48 -1.18
CA TYR A 238 -19.63 0.92 -1.05
C TYR A 238 -20.89 1.78 -1.14
N ILE A 239 -21.01 2.72 -0.20
CA ILE A 239 -22.16 3.64 -0.13
C ILE A 239 -21.70 5.05 -0.51
N ARG A 240 -22.56 5.78 -1.22
CA ARG A 240 -22.37 7.18 -1.55
C ARG A 240 -23.06 8.08 -0.52
N ALA A 241 -22.29 8.92 0.17
CA ALA A 241 -22.77 10.02 0.99
C ALA A 241 -22.48 11.35 0.29
N GLY A 242 -23.53 12.05 -0.12
CA GLY A 242 -23.41 13.24 -0.98
C GLY A 242 -22.68 12.92 -2.29
N LYS A 243 -21.47 13.46 -2.47
CA LYS A 243 -20.63 13.23 -3.67
C LYS A 243 -19.55 12.16 -3.48
N TYR A 244 -19.43 11.58 -2.28
CA TYR A 244 -18.27 10.77 -1.90
C TYR A 244 -18.65 9.35 -1.54
N TRP A 245 -17.78 8.41 -1.87
CA TRP A 245 -17.95 6.98 -1.64
C TRP A 245 -17.06 6.51 -0.49
N PHE A 246 -17.57 5.59 0.31
CA PHE A 246 -16.87 4.95 1.42
C PHE A 246 -17.25 3.47 1.53
N PRO A 247 -16.37 2.61 2.07
CA PRO A 247 -16.71 1.21 2.29
C PRO A 247 -17.78 1.11 3.37
N TYR A 248 -18.81 0.33 3.10
CA TYR A 248 -19.87 0.08 4.07
C TYR A 248 -19.38 -0.73 5.27
N ASP A 249 -18.70 -1.85 4.97
CA ASP A 249 -18.11 -2.75 5.95
C ASP A 249 -16.61 -2.45 6.04
N CYS A 250 -16.15 -1.96 7.19
CA CYS A 250 -14.75 -1.61 7.38
C CYS A 250 -13.88 -2.80 7.79
N THR A 251 -14.50 -3.90 8.22
CA THR A 251 -13.85 -5.12 8.71
C THR A 251 -14.50 -6.35 8.07
N PRO A 252 -14.44 -6.46 6.72
CA PRO A 252 -15.06 -7.56 6.01
C PRO A 252 -14.45 -8.89 6.46
N ALA A 253 -15.28 -9.93 6.56
CA ALA A 253 -14.80 -11.25 6.96
C ALA A 253 -13.78 -11.78 5.95
N PHE A 254 -12.76 -12.51 6.40
CA PHE A 254 -11.79 -13.13 5.53
C PHE A 254 -11.54 -14.60 5.89
N GLN A 255 -11.31 -15.41 4.87
CA GLN A 255 -11.02 -16.83 4.99
C GLN A 255 -9.93 -17.25 4.00
N ILE A 256 -9.02 -18.11 4.43
CA ILE A 256 -8.01 -18.73 3.56
C ILE A 256 -8.71 -19.84 2.80
N GLU A 257 -8.72 -19.79 1.46
CA GLU A 257 -9.48 -20.78 0.69
C GLU A 257 -8.64 -21.92 0.13
N LYS A 258 -7.47 -21.67 -0.46
CA LYS A 258 -6.49 -22.71 -0.83
C LYS A 258 -5.26 -22.14 -1.53
N LYS A 259 -4.28 -23.03 -1.69
CA LYS A 259 -3.04 -22.93 -2.47
C LYS A 259 -3.40 -23.23 -3.94
N GLU A 260 -3.15 -22.30 -4.85
CA GLU A 260 -3.24 -22.55 -6.29
C GLU A 260 -1.81 -22.54 -6.85
N ASP A 261 -1.44 -23.60 -7.57
CA ASP A 261 -0.21 -23.62 -8.35
C ASP A 261 -0.40 -22.68 -9.54
N TYR A 262 0.36 -21.59 -9.55
CA TYR A 262 0.10 -20.48 -10.45
C TYR A 262 0.83 -20.67 -11.79
N ASP A 263 0.07 -20.90 -12.85
CA ASP A 263 0.52 -20.61 -14.22
C ASP A 263 0.40 -19.09 -14.48
N GLU A 264 1.45 -18.51 -15.02
CA GLU A 264 1.69 -17.06 -15.12
C GLU A 264 0.48 -16.20 -15.55
N PHE A 265 0.22 -15.13 -14.78
CA PHE A 265 -0.53 -13.95 -15.22
C PHE A 265 0.17 -13.38 -16.46
N LYS A 266 -0.43 -13.54 -17.64
CA LYS A 266 -0.12 -12.75 -18.84
C LYS A 266 -0.86 -11.42 -18.83
#